data_AF-A0A6S6FYM4-F1
#
_entry.id   AF-A0A6S6FYM4-F1
#
_cell.length_a   1.000
_cell.length_b   1.000
_cell.length_c   1.000
_cell.angle_alpha   90.00
_cell.angle_beta   90.00
_cell.angle_gamma   90.00
#
_symmetry.space_group_name_H-M   'P 1'
#
loop_
_entity.id
_entity.type
_entity.pdbx_description
1 polymer ?
#
loop_
_entity_poly.entity_id
_entity_poly.type
_entity_poly.pdbx_seq_one_letter_code
_entity_poly.pdbx_strand_id
1 'polypeptide(L)'
;MATTTARRRQQPITIRSTKAAERLALLTRDGRSQAQVIEEALERMPLPPVEDREAIISRIRALVASIPKRSHSVMAEIDDEMYDENGLPR
;
A
#
# COMPACT_ATOMS: atom_id res chain seq x y z
N MET A 1 -38.02 20.26 8.67
CA MET A 1 -38.13 18.81 8.46
C MET A 1 -36.81 18.18 8.85
N ALA A 2 -36.76 17.46 9.97
CA ALA A 2 -35.54 16.81 10.44
C ALA A 2 -35.31 15.54 9.59
N THR A 3 -34.29 15.56 8.74
CA THR A 3 -33.82 14.37 8.05
C THR A 3 -33.13 13.47 9.07
N THR A 4 -33.88 12.53 9.66
CA THR A 4 -33.31 11.42 10.42
C THR A 4 -32.50 10.58 9.46
N THR A 5 -31.22 10.93 9.28
CA THR A 5 -30.26 10.11 8.56
C THR A 5 -30.23 8.77 9.27
N ALA A 6 -30.75 7.73 8.60
CA ALA A 6 -30.72 6.36 9.09
C ALA A 6 -29.32 6.09 9.65
N ARG A 7 -29.24 5.63 10.90
CA ARG A 7 -27.98 5.35 11.61
C ARG A 7 -27.21 4.31 10.79
N ARG A 8 -26.39 4.79 9.84
CA ARG A 8 -25.62 3.99 8.90
C ARG A 8 -24.86 2.99 9.77
N ARG A 9 -25.06 1.69 9.53
CA ARG A 9 -24.39 0.62 10.30
C ARG A 9 -22.89 0.81 10.11
N GLN A 10 -22.26 1.56 11.02
CA GLN A 10 -20.83 1.78 11.01
C GLN A 10 -20.17 0.43 11.24
N GLN A 11 -19.24 0.08 10.36
CA GLN A 11 -18.42 -1.11 10.56
C GLN A 11 -17.57 -0.89 11.82
N PRO A 12 -17.54 -1.86 12.75
CA PRO A 12 -16.77 -1.72 13.97
C PRO A 12 -15.27 -1.63 13.66
N ILE A 13 -14.61 -0.58 14.14
CA ILE A 13 -13.16 -0.42 14.07
C ILE A 13 -12.58 -0.93 15.39
N THR A 14 -11.71 -1.94 15.32
CA THR A 14 -11.03 -2.46 16.51
C THR A 14 -9.67 -1.80 16.69
N ILE A 15 -9.45 -1.14 17.83
CA ILE A 15 -8.14 -0.57 18.19
C ILE A 15 -7.39 -1.56 19.07
N ARG A 16 -6.33 -2.16 18.53
CA ARG A 16 -5.50 -3.14 19.25
C ARG A 16 -4.38 -2.51 20.10
N SER A 17 -4.08 -1.23 19.87
CA SER A 17 -3.02 -0.51 20.59
C SER A 17 -3.56 0.11 21.87
N THR A 18 -2.99 -0.27 23.03
CA THR A 18 -3.34 0.30 24.34
C THR A 18 -3.16 1.82 24.36
N LYS A 19 -2.03 2.30 23.83
CA LYS A 19 -1.73 3.74 23.72
C LYS A 19 -2.78 4.48 22.90
N ALA A 20 -3.23 3.90 21.78
CA ALA A 20 -4.26 4.52 20.94
C ALA A 20 -5.63 4.52 21.65
N ALA A 21 -5.96 3.46 22.39
CA ALA A 21 -7.20 3.38 23.16
C ALA A 21 -7.24 4.43 24.29
N GLU A 22 -6.16 4.58 25.05
CA GLU A 22 -6.02 5.61 26.09
C GLU A 22 -6.17 7.02 25.50
N ARG A 23 -5.50 7.27 24.37
CA ARG A 23 -5.58 8.58 23.71
C ARG A 23 -6.98 8.86 23.20
N LEU A 24 -7.66 7.87 22.61
CA LEU A 24 -9.03 8.02 22.15
C LEU A 24 -9.99 8.30 23.30
N ALA A 25 -9.83 7.61 24.45
CA ALA A 25 -10.65 7.84 25.63
C ALA A 25 -10.57 9.29 26.13
N LEU A 26 -9.36 9.88 26.13
CA LEU A 26 -9.16 11.30 26.47
C LEU A 26 -9.85 12.23 25.47
N LEU A 27 -9.77 11.94 24.17
CA LEU A 27 -10.35 12.77 23.11
C LEU A 27 -11.88 12.71 23.06
N THR A 28 -12.49 11.64 23.59
CA THR A 28 -13.95 11.48 23.67
C THR A 28 -14.56 11.95 25.00
N ARG A 29 -13.75 12.45 25.94
CA ARG A 29 -14.20 12.80 27.29
C ARG A 29 -15.33 13.85 27.31
N ASP A 30 -15.32 14.77 26.37
CA ASP A 30 -16.25 15.91 26.31
C ASP A 30 -17.55 15.58 25.56
N GLY A 31 -17.93 14.30 25.49
CA GLY A 31 -19.16 13.84 24.81
C GLY A 31 -19.03 13.66 23.30
N ARG A 32 -17.83 13.85 22.75
CA ARG A 32 -17.54 13.56 21.34
C ARG A 32 -17.59 12.06 21.09
N SER A 33 -18.17 11.64 19.97
CA SER A 33 -18.14 10.23 19.58
C SER A 33 -16.75 9.82 19.08
N GLN A 34 -16.38 8.55 19.30
CA GLN A 34 -15.14 7.98 18.76
C GLN A 34 -15.05 8.15 17.25
N ALA A 35 -16.16 7.93 16.53
CA ALA A 35 -16.24 8.10 15.09
C ALA A 35 -15.89 9.54 14.67
N GLN A 36 -16.49 10.54 15.32
CA GLN A 36 -16.20 11.94 15.04
C GLN A 36 -14.73 12.30 15.27
N VAL A 37 -14.10 11.76 16.31
CA VAL A 37 -12.66 11.98 16.58
C VAL A 37 -11.80 11.35 15.48
N ILE A 38 -12.13 10.13 15.06
CA ILE A 38 -11.38 9.41 14.03
C ILE A 38 -11.54 10.09 12.66
N GLU A 39 -12.76 10.46 12.28
CA GLU A 39 -13.05 11.14 11.01
C GLU A 39 -12.30 12.47 10.92
N GLU A 40 -12.38 13.32 11.96
CA GLU A 40 -11.67 14.60 12.00
C GLU A 40 -10.14 14.42 11.96
N ALA A 41 -9.62 13.35 12.59
CA ALA A 41 -8.20 13.04 12.53
C ALA A 41 -7.79 12.61 11.11
N LEU A 42 -8.56 11.74 10.46
CA LEU A 42 -8.29 11.26 9.11
C LEU A 42 -8.41 12.39 8.06
N GLU A 43 -9.35 13.30 8.22
CA GLU A 43 -9.57 14.43 7.30
C GLU A 43 -8.39 15.43 7.31
N ARG A 44 -7.67 15.53 8.43
CA ARG A 44 -6.46 16.34 8.55
C ARG A 44 -5.20 15.66 8.02
N MET A 45 -5.24 14.35 7.78
CA MET A 45 -4.07 13.63 7.29
C MET A 45 -3.92 13.86 5.78
N PRO A 46 -2.73 14.25 5.30
CA PRO A 46 -2.49 14.30 3.87
C PRO A 46 -2.63 12.88 3.31
N LEU A 47 -3.47 12.73 2.28
CA LEU A 47 -3.49 11.49 1.51
C LEU A 47 -2.19 11.40 0.70
N PRO A 48 -1.61 10.20 0.57
CA PRO A 48 -0.52 10.01 -0.37
C PRO A 48 -1.00 10.40 -1.77
N PRO A 49 -0.12 10.97 -2.61
CA PRO A 49 -0.48 11.29 -3.98
C PRO A 49 -0.94 10.00 -4.68
N VAL A 50 -2.09 10.08 -5.34
CA VAL A 50 -2.52 9.02 -6.24
C VAL A 50 -1.60 9.10 -7.46
N GLU A 51 -0.62 8.21 -7.55
CA GLU A 51 0.21 8.12 -8.75
C GLU A 51 -0.68 7.68 -9.92
N ASP A 52 -0.64 8.45 -11.01
CA ASP A 52 -1.24 8.03 -12.28
C ASP A 52 -0.56 6.73 -12.74
N ARG A 53 -1.35 5.83 -13.35
CA ARG A 53 -0.86 4.60 -13.96
C ARG A 53 0.27 4.90 -14.94
N GLU A 54 0.18 5.99 -15.69
CA GLU A 54 1.24 6.42 -16.61
C GLU A 54 2.53 6.81 -15.89
N ALA A 55 2.43 7.48 -14.73
CA ALA A 55 3.58 7.83 -13.90
C ALA A 55 4.26 6.59 -13.31
N ILE A 56 3.46 5.60 -12.86
CA ILE A 56 3.96 4.31 -12.38
C ILE A 56 4.73 3.59 -13.50
N ILE A 57 4.13 3.48 -14.69
CA ILE A 57 4.75 2.82 -15.85
C ILE A 57 6.03 3.53 -16.26
N SER A 58 6.03 4.87 -16.27
CA SER A 58 7.20 5.66 -16.63
C SER A 58 8.35 5.45 -15.65
N ARG A 59 8.06 5.41 -14.34
CA ARG A 59 9.04 5.09 -13.29
C ARG A 59 9.62 3.69 -13.45
N ILE A 60 8.78 2.68 -13.71
CA ILE A 60 9.23 1.31 -13.94
C ILE A 60 10.14 1.24 -15.17
N ARG A 61 9.76 1.89 -16.28
CA ARG A 61 10.58 1.94 -17.50
C ARG A 61 11.92 2.61 -17.26
N ALA A 62 11.95 3.72 -16.52
CA ALA A 62 13.20 4.41 -16.17
C ALA A 62 14.11 3.52 -15.32
N LEU A 63 13.54 2.81 -14.34
CA LEU A 63 14.28 1.84 -13.52
C LEU A 63 14.87 0.72 -14.39
N VAL A 64 14.07 0.10 -15.26
CA VAL A 64 14.54 -0.95 -16.17
C VAL A 64 15.63 -0.44 -17.13
N ALA A 65 15.49 0.79 -17.65
CA ALA A 65 16.51 1.40 -18.51
C ALA A 65 17.82 1.70 -17.78
N SER A 66 17.77 1.96 -16.47
CA SER A 66 18.95 2.18 -15.63
C SER A 66 19.74 0.90 -15.32
N ILE A 67 19.15 -0.28 -15.53
CA ILE A 67 19.84 -1.55 -15.32
C ILE A 67 20.84 -1.74 -16.46
N PRO A 68 22.15 -1.87 -16.18
CA PRO A 68 23.13 -2.12 -17.21
C PRO A 68 22.78 -3.42 -17.94
N LYS A 69 22.64 -3.32 -19.27
CA LYS A 69 22.38 -4.50 -20.10
C LYS A 69 23.54 -5.46 -19.92
N ARG A 70 23.26 -6.64 -19.38
CA ARG A 70 24.23 -7.75 -19.44
C ARG A 70 24.57 -7.98 -20.91
N SER A 71 25.86 -8.10 -21.20
CA SER A 71 26.37 -8.36 -22.55
C SER A 71 26.06 -9.78 -23.02
N HIS A 72 25.70 -10.67 -22.09
CA HIS A 72 25.33 -12.06 -22.32
C HIS A 72 23.85 -12.29 -22.01
N SER A 73 23.22 -13.18 -22.79
CA SER A 73 21.86 -13.65 -22.54
C SER A 73 21.87 -14.56 -21.31
N VAL A 74 21.01 -14.27 -20.33
CA VAL A 74 20.81 -15.15 -19.16
C VAL A 74 20.38 -16.55 -19.60
N MET A 75 19.68 -16.69 -20.73
CA MET A 75 19.32 -18.01 -21.26
C MET A 75 20.51 -18.77 -21.81
N ALA A 76 21.47 -18.09 -22.44
CA ALA A 76 22.69 -18.76 -22.91
C ALA A 76 23.55 -19.23 -21.73
N GLU A 77 23.62 -18.45 -20.64
CA GLU A 77 24.31 -18.88 -19.41
C GLU A 77 23.63 -20.08 -18.76
N ILE A 78 22.29 -20.08 -18.69
CA ILE A 78 21.52 -21.21 -18.15
C ILE A 78 21.70 -22.45 -19.04
N ASP A 79 21.69 -22.28 -20.36
CA ASP A 79 21.87 -23.39 -21.29
C ASP A 79 23.28 -24.00 -21.16
N ASP A 80 24.32 -23.18 -21.05
CA ASP A 80 25.71 -23.62 -20.84
C ASP A 80 25.92 -24.32 -19.47
N GLU A 81 25.20 -23.88 -18.43
CA GLU A 81 25.23 -24.46 -17.09
C GLU A 81 24.47 -25.79 -17.01
N MET A 82 23.31 -25.87 -17.66
CA MET A 82 22.39 -27.00 -17.54
C MET A 82 22.62 -28.08 -18.59
N TYR A 83 23.17 -27.73 -19.75
CA TYR A 83 23.34 -28.65 -20.87
C TYR A 83 24.80 -28.73 -21.35
N ASP A 84 25.18 -29.90 -21.87
CA ASP A 84 26.47 -30.10 -22.51
C ASP A 84 26.46 -29.62 -23.97
N GLU A 85 27.60 -29.74 -24.65
CA GLU A 85 27.77 -29.33 -26.06
C GLU A 85 26.86 -30.08 -27.05
N ASN A 86 26.22 -31.18 -26.63
CA ASN A 86 25.26 -31.94 -27.41
C ASN A 86 23.79 -31.63 -27.03
N GLY A 87 23.56 -30.68 -26.12
CA GLY A 87 22.24 -30.31 -25.62
C GLY A 87 21.63 -31.32 -24.64
N LEU A 88 22.45 -32.19 -24.04
CA LEU A 88 22.01 -33.13 -23.01
C LEU A 88 22.21 -32.53 -21.61
N PRO A 89 21.31 -32.79 -20.64
CA PRO A 89 21.50 -32.32 -19.29
C PRO A 89 22.84 -32.81 -18.72
N ARG A 90 23.62 -31.90 -18.11
CA ARG A 90 24.85 -32.25 -17.40
C ARG A 90 24.59 -32.98 -16.09
#